data_AF-A0A2W0AAX9-F1
#
_entry.id   AF-A0A2W0AAX9-F1
#
_cell.length_a   1.000
_cell.length_b   1.000
_cell.length_c   1.000
_cell.angle_alpha   90.00
_cell.angle_beta   90.00
_cell.angle_gamma   90.00
#
_symmetry.space_group_name_H-M   'P 1'
#
loop_
_entity.id
_entity.type
_entity.pdbx_description
1 polymer ?
#
loop_
_entity_poly.entity_id
_entity_poly.type
_entity_poly.pdbx_seq_one_letter_code
_entity_poly.pdbx_strand_id
1 'polypeptide(L)' 'MAVALTSIRLDKRLADEAAEVLGVKSRTEAVHAALREIVALKRFKKLMSKYGGKLEFSGHDE' A
#
# COMPACT_ATOMS: atom_id res chain seq x y z
N MET A 1 17.88 -6.76 1.17
CA MET A 1 17.98 -6.54 -0.30
C MET A 1 18.33 -5.08 -0.51
N ALA A 2 19.40 -4.79 -1.26
CA ALA A 2 19.71 -3.41 -1.64
C ALA A 2 18.56 -2.87 -2.48
N VAL A 3 17.91 -1.82 -1.99
CA VAL A 3 16.84 -1.15 -2.75
C VAL A 3 17.54 -0.34 -3.84
N ALA A 4 17.18 -0.57 -5.10
CA ALA A 4 17.66 0.25 -6.20
C ALA A 4 17.12 1.67 -6.02
N LEU A 5 17.98 2.59 -5.61
CA LEU A 5 17.63 4.00 -5.44
C LEU A 5 17.63 4.68 -6.80
N THR A 6 16.52 5.33 -7.13
CA THR A 6 16.35 6.08 -8.37
C THR A 6 16.06 7.53 -8.02
N SER A 7 16.68 8.47 -8.75
CA SER A 7 16.39 9.89 -8.60
C SER A 7 15.15 10.26 -9.39
N ILE A 8 14.09 10.70 -8.71
CA ILE A 8 12.85 11.19 -9.31
C ILE A 8 12.55 12.61 -8.83
N ARG A 9 11.89 13.42 -9.66
CA ARG A 9 11.35 14.71 -9.23
C ARG A 9 9.99 14.48 -8.60
N LEU A 10 9.81 14.98 -7.39
CA LEU A 10 8.59 14.83 -6.59
C LEU A 10 8.25 16.19 -5.97
N ASP A 11 6.96 16.47 -5.77
CA ASP A 11 6.56 17.60 -4.94
C ASP A 11 7.07 17.38 -3.51
N LYS A 12 7.96 18.28 -3.07
CA LYS A 12 8.57 18.20 -1.75
C LYS A 12 7.54 18.36 -0.63
N ARG A 13 6.59 19.29 -0.78
CA ARG A 13 5.60 19.59 0.28
C ARG A 13 4.68 18.40 0.52
N LEU A 14 4.21 17.79 -0.57
CA LEU A 14 3.39 16.58 -0.49
C LEU A 14 4.16 15.42 0.17
N ALA A 15 5.47 15.28 -0.12
CA ALA A 15 6.28 14.24 0.48
C ALA A 15 6.54 14.47 1.99
N ASP A 16 6.69 15.73 2.40
CA ASP A 16 6.84 16.12 3.79
C ASP A 16 5.52 15.88 4.56
N GLU A 17 4.37 16.30 4.01
CA GLU A 17 3.04 16.04 4.57
C GLU A 17 2.75 14.54 4.69
N ALA A 18 3.08 13.76 3.65
CA ALA A 18 2.93 12.31 3.70
C ALA A 18 3.80 11.68 4.79
N ALA A 19 4.99 12.22 5.06
CA ALA A 19 5.85 11.72 6.13
C ALA A 19 5.25 12.00 7.51
N GLU A 20 4.65 13.17 7.71
CA GLU A 20 3.95 13.53 8.96
C GLU A 20 2.70 12.66 9.18
N VAL A 21 1.84 12.53 8.17
CA VAL A 21 0.60 11.73 8.25
C VAL A 21 0.91 10.25 8.52
N LEU A 22 1.98 9.72 7.92
CA LEU A 22 2.40 8.33 8.10
C LEU A 22 3.28 8.13 9.35
N GLY A 23 3.70 9.20 10.03
CA GLY A 23 4.56 9.14 11.22
C GLY A 23 5.97 8.60 10.96
N VAL A 24 6.46 8.71 9.71
CA VAL A 24 7.75 8.15 9.28
C VAL A 24 8.86 9.18 9.31
N LYS A 25 10.10 8.72 9.47
CA LYS A 25 11.26 9.61 9.69
C LYS A 25 11.84 10.18 8.40
N SER A 26 11.45 9.66 7.24
CA SER A 26 12.00 10.09 5.96
C SER A 26 10.94 10.13 4.86
N ARG A 27 11.10 11.11 3.96
CA ARG A 27 10.31 11.21 2.71
C ARG A 27 10.39 9.93 1.87
N THR A 28 11.55 9.30 1.82
CA THR A 28 11.76 8.04 1.08
C THR A 28 10.87 6.92 1.65
N GLU A 29 10.79 6.83 2.97
CA GLU A 29 9.96 5.84 3.65
C GLU A 29 8.47 6.12 3.43
N ALA A 30 8.05 7.39 3.47
CA ALA A 30 6.68 7.80 3.15
C ALA A 30 6.27 7.35 1.75
N VAL A 31 7.14 7.58 0.76
CA VAL A 31 6.91 7.17 -0.64
C VAL A 31 6.85 5.64 -0.76
N HIS A 32 7.75 4.90 -0.10
CA HIS A 32 7.71 3.44 -0.15
C HIS A 32 6.46 2.86 0.51
N ALA A 33 6.03 3.42 1.65
CA ALA A 33 4.81 3.01 2.33
C ALA A 33 3.58 3.26 1.44
N ALA A 34 3.43 4.47 0.89
CA ALA A 34 2.33 4.80 -0.02
C ALA A 34 2.27 3.88 -1.25
N LEU A 35 3.42 3.56 -1.84
CA LEU A 35 3.51 2.63 -2.98
C LEU A 35 3.13 1.18 -2.60
N ARG A 36 3.45 0.73 -1.38
CA ARG A 36 3.03 -0.59 -0.91
C ARG A 36 1.52 -0.65 -0.71
N GLU A 37 0.95 0.36 -0.07
CA GLU A 37 -0.48 0.43 0.21
C GLU A 37 -1.31 0.43 -1.07
N ILE A 38 -0.94 1.24 -2.07
CA ILE A 38 -1.70 1.29 -3.33
C ILE A 38 -1.66 -0.04 -4.09
N VAL A 39 -0.52 -0.75 -4.06
CA VAL A 39 -0.38 -2.08 -4.67
C VAL A 39 -1.18 -3.12 -3.89
N ALA A 40 -1.12 -3.08 -2.55
CA ALA A 40 -1.88 -3.96 -1.68
C ALA A 40 -3.39 -3.78 -1.90
N LEU A 41 -3.87 -2.53 -1.95
CA LEU A 41 -5.26 -2.20 -2.24
C LEU A 41 -5.71 -2.72 -3.61
N LYS A 42 -4.87 -2.59 -4.64
CA LYS A 42 -5.16 -3.16 -5.97
C LYS A 42 -5.28 -4.67 -5.92
N ARG A 43 -4.40 -5.36 -5.20
CA ARG A 43 -4.44 -6.83 -5.02
C ARG A 43 -5.70 -7.24 -4.26
N PHE A 44 -6.03 -6.53 -3.19
CA PHE A 44 -7.24 -6.75 -2.40
C PHE A 44 -8.50 -6.61 -3.26
N LYS A 45 -8.64 -5.52 -4.03
CA LYS A 45 -9.77 -5.33 -4.95
C LYS A 45 -9.88 -6.47 -5.97
N LYS A 46 -8.76 -6.93 -6.51
CA LYS A 46 -8.73 -8.08 -7.43
C LYS A 46 -9.19 -9.37 -6.75
N LEU A 47 -8.74 -9.62 -5.52
CA LEU A 47 -9.16 -10.78 -4.73
C LEU A 47 -10.67 -10.74 -4.46
N MET A 48 -11.17 -9.60 -3.97
CA MET A 48 -12.59 -9.39 -3.70
C MET A 48 -13.46 -9.50 -4.95
N SER A 49 -13.00 -9.00 -6.10
CA SER A 49 -13.73 -9.17 -7.37
C SER A 49 -13.80 -10.64 -7.81
N LYS A 50 -12.74 -11.43 -7.54
CA LYS A 50 -12.70 -12.84 -7.93
C LYS A 50 -13.55 -13.72 -7.03
N TYR A 51 -13.57 -13.44 -5.73
CA TYR A 51 -14.07 -14.35 -4.69
C TYR A 51 -15.17 -13.76 -3.80
N GLY A 52 -15.43 -12.46 -3.84
CA GLY A 52 -16.44 -11.80 -3.03
C GLY A 52 -17.82 -12.41 -3.27
N GLY A 53 -18.44 -12.90 -2.20
CA GLY A 53 -19.75 -13.55 -2.23
C GLY A 53 -19.77 -14.95 -2.88
N LYS A 54 -18.61 -15.49 -3.29
CA LYS A 54 -18.49 -16.83 -3.89
C LYS A 54 -17.79 -17.85 -2.99
N LEU A 55 -17.22 -17.39 -1.88
CA LEU A 55 -16.57 -18.24 -0.90
C LEU A 55 -17.61 -18.63 0.14
N GLU A 56 -17.83 -19.94 0.25
CA GLU A 56 -18.56 -20.53 1.36
C GLU A 56 -17.55 -20.79 2.49
N PHE A 57 -17.86 -20.32 3.70
CA PHE A 57 -17.06 -20.63 4.87
C PHE A 57 -17.44 -22.03 5.33
N SER A 58 -16.53 -23.00 5.20
CA SER A 58 -16.79 -24.42 5.46
C SER A 58 -17.14 -24.77 6.92
N GLY A 59 -17.25 -23.78 7.81
CA GLY A 59 -17.66 -23.94 9.21
C GLY A 59 -18.83 -23.04 9.61
N HIS A 60 -19.71 -22.67 8.66
CA HIS A 60 -20.92 -21.89 8.97
C HIS A 60 -22.06 -22.75 9.55
N ASP A 61 -21.96 -24.08 9.44
CA ASP A 61 -23.02 -25.03 9.81
C ASP A 61 -22.66 -25.93 11.02
N GLU A 62 -21.66 -25.54 11.84
CA GLU A 62 -21.41 -26.10 13.19
C GLU A 62 -21.78 -25.08 14.27
#